data_AF-A0A519LPM1-F1
#
_entry.id   AF-A0A519LPM1-F1
#
_cell.length_a   1.000
_cell.length_b   1.000
_cell.length_c   1.000
_cell.angle_alpha   90.00
_cell.angle_beta   90.00
_cell.angle_gamma   90.00
#
_symmetry.space_group_name_H-M   'P 1'
#
loop_
_entity.id
_entity.type
_entity.pdbx_description
1 polymer ?
#
loop_
_entity_poly.entity_id
_entity_poly.type
_entity_poly.pdbx_seq_one_letter_code
_entity_poly.pdbx_strand_id
1 'polypeptide(L)'
;MIKCYCLLLLIIILNVASSAGQQPTLADGIESNHHKDLSLKLERFLQEHPKEKVHVHFDKTIYAIGDTVWYKIYLVNGYNNQLSALSKLVHVEIVNGEGHSQKLLLPVNSGMANGHLVLSPQKFKQGSYPFNIHTRLMEHADQK
;
A
#
# COMPACT_ATOMS: atom_id res chain seq x y z
N MET A 1 -21.40 19.81 49.41
CA MET A 1 -21.27 19.72 47.94
C MET A 1 -21.02 18.28 47.48
N ILE A 2 -21.89 17.31 47.84
CA ILE A 2 -21.78 15.89 47.42
C ILE A 2 -23.05 15.37 46.72
N LYS A 3 -24.15 16.14 46.79
CA LYS A 3 -25.48 15.74 46.28
C LYS A 3 -25.65 15.91 44.76
N CYS A 4 -24.82 16.71 44.08
CA CYS A 4 -24.84 16.82 42.61
C CYS A 4 -24.06 15.70 41.90
N TYR A 5 -23.10 15.06 42.58
CA TYR A 5 -22.26 14.03 41.95
C TYR A 5 -22.99 12.69 41.78
N CYS A 6 -23.93 12.37 42.69
CA CYS A 6 -24.80 11.20 42.55
C CYS A 6 -25.79 11.31 41.39
N LEU A 7 -26.29 12.52 41.09
CA LEU A 7 -27.24 12.74 40.00
C LEU A 7 -26.55 12.72 38.63
N LEU A 8 -25.28 13.16 38.56
CA LEU A 8 -24.45 13.06 37.35
C LEU A 8 -23.97 11.63 37.08
N LEU A 9 -23.67 10.83 38.11
CA LEU A 9 -23.29 9.41 37.93
C LEU A 9 -24.45 8.55 37.40
N LEU A 10 -25.71 8.91 37.69
CA LEU A 10 -26.89 8.15 37.25
C LEU A 10 -27.18 8.32 35.74
N ILE A 11 -26.76 9.43 35.13
CA ILE A 11 -26.93 9.73 33.69
C ILE A 11 -25.93 8.95 32.82
N ILE A 12 -24.76 8.63 33.36
CA ILE A 12 -23.73 7.86 32.64
C ILE A 12 -24.16 6.38 32.49
N ILE A 13 -24.88 5.84 33.48
CA ILE A 13 -25.35 4.43 33.46
C ILE A 13 -26.49 4.24 32.44
N LEU A 14 -27.31 5.26 32.19
CA LEU A 14 -28.39 5.21 31.19
C LEU A 14 -27.89 5.15 29.74
N ASN A 15 -26.70 5.70 29.45
CA ASN A 15 -26.11 5.67 28.10
C ASN A 15 -25.41 4.33 27.76
N VAL A 16 -25.13 3.49 28.76
CA VAL A 16 -24.49 2.17 28.57
C VAL A 16 -25.50 1.09 28.17
N ALA A 17 -26.81 1.33 28.34
CA ALA A 17 -27.85 0.36 27.96
C ALA A 17 -28.21 0.36 26.46
N SER A 18 -27.75 1.35 25.67
CA SER A 18 -28.06 1.45 24.24
C SER A 18 -27.13 0.65 23.32
N SER A 19 -26.21 -0.18 23.84
CA SER A 19 -25.42 -1.12 23.02
C SER A 19 -25.89 -2.57 23.11
N ALA A 20 -27.06 -2.84 23.70
CA ALA A 20 -27.68 -4.17 23.71
C ALA A 20 -29.03 -4.12 22.98
N GLY A 21 -29.01 -4.09 21.65
CA GLY A 21 -30.23 -4.09 20.85
C GLY A 21 -30.05 -3.76 19.38
N GLN A 22 -29.23 -4.52 18.65
CA GLN A 22 -29.48 -4.65 17.21
C GLN A 22 -30.74 -5.50 17.03
N GLN A 23 -31.90 -4.83 17.00
CA GLN A 23 -33.10 -5.38 16.39
C GLN A 23 -32.77 -5.55 14.89
N PRO A 24 -32.76 -6.77 14.32
CA PRO A 24 -32.78 -6.89 12.87
C PRO A 24 -34.10 -6.29 12.40
N THR A 25 -34.05 -5.12 11.76
CA THR A 25 -35.20 -4.57 11.05
C THR A 25 -35.54 -5.51 9.91
N LEU A 26 -36.59 -6.30 10.11
CA LEU A 26 -37.19 -7.21 9.13
C LEU A 26 -37.89 -6.38 8.05
N ALA A 27 -37.12 -5.83 7.11
CA ALA A 27 -37.64 -5.22 5.88
C ALA A 27 -36.58 -5.20 4.76
N ASP A 28 -35.80 -6.27 4.61
CA ASP A 28 -34.94 -6.46 3.43
C ASP A 28 -34.78 -7.96 3.10
N GLY A 29 -35.94 -8.63 3.01
CA GLY A 29 -36.04 -10.04 2.67
C GLY A 29 -36.58 -10.17 1.25
N ILE A 30 -35.68 -10.28 0.27
CA ILE A 30 -35.75 -11.04 -1.00
C ILE A 30 -34.70 -10.51 -2.01
N GLU A 31 -34.23 -9.25 -1.90
CA GLU A 31 -33.21 -8.69 -2.80
C GLU A 31 -31.76 -8.81 -2.26
N SER A 32 -31.57 -9.01 -0.95
CA SER A 32 -30.26 -8.95 -0.28
C SER A 32 -29.36 -10.19 -0.44
N ASN A 33 -29.92 -11.37 -0.72
CA ASN A 33 -29.14 -12.63 -0.76
C ASN A 33 -28.24 -12.76 -1.99
N HIS A 34 -28.71 -12.27 -3.15
CA HIS A 34 -27.95 -12.37 -4.40
C HIS A 34 -26.77 -11.39 -4.44
N HIS A 35 -27.00 -10.15 -4.00
CA HIS A 35 -25.95 -9.14 -3.90
C HIS A 35 -24.89 -9.52 -2.86
N LYS A 36 -25.30 -10.09 -1.72
CA LYS A 36 -24.36 -10.55 -0.69
C LYS A 36 -23.49 -11.72 -1.16
N ASP A 37 -24.05 -12.66 -1.92
CA ASP A 37 -23.25 -13.75 -2.51
C ASP A 37 -22.23 -13.23 -3.53
N LEU A 38 -22.63 -12.27 -4.37
CA LEU A 38 -21.72 -11.64 -5.32
C LEU A 38 -20.59 -10.88 -4.61
N SER A 39 -20.90 -10.11 -3.57
CA SER A 39 -19.89 -9.42 -2.75
C SER A 39 -18.91 -10.39 -2.11
N LEU A 40 -19.40 -11.50 -1.53
CA LEU A 40 -18.55 -12.53 -0.93
C LEU A 40 -17.66 -13.23 -1.96
N LYS A 41 -18.18 -13.48 -3.17
CA LYS A 41 -17.41 -14.08 -4.27
C LYS A 41 -16.34 -13.13 -4.79
N LEU A 42 -16.66 -11.83 -4.88
CA LEU A 42 -15.69 -10.80 -5.24
C LEU A 42 -14.60 -10.67 -4.17
N GLU A 43 -14.95 -10.58 -2.90
CA GLU A 43 -13.97 -10.50 -1.80
C GLU A 43 -13.00 -11.69 -1.82
N ARG A 44 -13.51 -12.91 -2.01
CA ARG A 44 -12.67 -14.11 -2.17
C ARG A 44 -11.73 -13.98 -3.36
N PHE A 45 -12.25 -13.56 -4.52
CA PHE A 45 -11.42 -13.36 -5.72
C PHE A 45 -10.31 -12.33 -5.49
N LEU A 46 -10.60 -11.21 -4.81
CA LEU A 46 -9.61 -10.17 -4.50
C LEU A 46 -8.55 -10.65 -3.49
N GLN A 47 -8.91 -11.54 -2.57
CA GLN A 47 -7.97 -12.17 -1.64
C GLN A 47 -7.10 -13.23 -2.32
N GLU A 48 -7.66 -14.01 -3.25
CA GLU A 48 -6.92 -15.02 -4.02
C GLU A 48 -5.98 -14.42 -5.08
N HIS A 49 -6.30 -13.22 -5.56
CA HIS A 49 -5.51 -12.50 -6.57
C HIS A 49 -5.06 -11.13 -6.04
N PRO A 50 -4.15 -11.07 -5.06
CA PRO A 50 -3.65 -9.81 -4.56
C PRO A 50 -2.89 -9.08 -5.67
N LYS A 51 -3.35 -7.88 -6.02
CA LYS A 51 -2.61 -6.96 -6.89
C LYS A 51 -1.73 -6.06 -6.05
N GLU A 52 -0.45 -5.96 -6.42
CA GLU A 52 0.49 -5.01 -5.83
C GLU A 52 0.71 -3.81 -6.74
N LYS A 53 0.99 -2.66 -6.13
CA LYS A 53 1.41 -1.44 -6.81
C LYS A 53 2.59 -0.84 -6.08
N VAL A 54 3.55 -0.30 -6.84
CA VAL A 54 4.76 0.34 -6.32
C VAL A 54 4.60 1.85 -6.44
N HIS A 55 4.82 2.56 -5.34
CA HIS A 55 4.98 4.01 -5.31
C HIS A 55 6.40 4.37 -4.91
N VAL A 56 6.96 5.38 -5.56
CA VAL A 56 8.34 5.80 -5.38
C VAL A 56 8.36 7.29 -5.10
N HIS A 57 9.10 7.69 -4.09
CA HIS A 57 9.34 9.07 -3.74
C HIS A 57 10.84 9.35 -3.85
N PHE A 58 11.20 10.35 -4.65
CA PHE A 58 12.57 10.83 -4.81
C PHE A 58 12.79 12.10 -4.00
N ASP A 59 14.01 12.32 -3.51
CA ASP A 59 14.35 13.56 -2.81
C ASP A 59 14.36 14.79 -3.73
N LYS A 60 14.67 14.61 -5.02
CA LYS A 60 14.74 15.67 -6.04
C LYS A 60 14.18 15.19 -7.38
N THR A 61 13.84 16.15 -8.23
CA THR A 61 13.40 15.88 -9.61
C THR A 61 14.57 15.83 -10.60
N ILE A 62 15.67 16.53 -10.31
CA ILE A 62 16.86 16.64 -11.18
C ILE A 62 18.10 16.49 -10.31
N TYR A 63 19.08 15.74 -10.82
CA TYR A 63 20.34 15.43 -10.13
C TYR A 63 21.53 15.77 -11.01
N ALA A 64 22.64 16.20 -10.39
CA ALA A 64 23.91 16.36 -11.08
C ALA A 64 24.67 15.03 -11.16
N ILE A 65 25.60 14.93 -12.10
CA ILE A 65 26.52 13.78 -12.16
C ILE A 65 27.42 13.82 -10.93
N GLY A 66 27.56 12.68 -10.25
CA GLY A 66 28.26 12.57 -8.96
C GLY A 66 27.34 12.72 -7.73
N ASP A 67 26.10 13.16 -7.91
CA ASP A 67 25.13 13.19 -6.81
C ASP A 67 24.66 11.78 -6.40
N THR A 68 24.07 11.71 -5.21
CA THR A 68 23.38 10.52 -4.72
C THR A 68 21.88 10.74 -4.82
N VAL A 69 21.20 9.87 -5.56
CA VAL A 69 19.73 9.80 -5.64
C VAL A 69 19.22 9.07 -4.42
N TRP A 70 18.41 9.72 -3.60
CA TRP A 70 17.74 9.09 -2.46
C TRP A 70 16.29 8.81 -2.81
N TYR A 71 15.85 7.59 -2.53
CA TYR A 71 14.47 7.22 -2.82
C TYR A 71 13.88 6.31 -1.75
N LYS A 72 12.57 6.47 -1.58
CA LYS A 72 11.74 5.64 -0.71
C LYS A 72 10.65 4.99 -1.54
N ILE A 73 10.49 3.70 -1.34
CA ILE A 73 9.57 2.83 -2.06
C ILE A 73 8.50 2.38 -1.09
N TYR A 74 7.25 2.43 -1.55
CA TYR A 74 6.09 1.93 -0.84
C TYR A 74 5.40 0.89 -1.72
N LEU A 75 5.26 -0.31 -1.17
CA LEU A 75 4.44 -1.36 -1.74
C LEU A 75 3.05 -1.23 -1.15
N VAL A 76 2.07 -1.07 -2.02
CA VAL A 76 0.66 -0.97 -1.62
C VAL A 76 -0.17 -2.03 -2.32
N ASN A 77 -1.24 -2.44 -1.66
CA ASN A 77 -2.27 -3.25 -2.27
C ASN A 77 -3.05 -2.40 -3.28
N GLY A 78 -3.19 -2.89 -4.51
CA GLY A 78 -3.82 -2.17 -5.61
C GLY A 78 -5.32 -1.89 -5.42
N TYR A 79 -5.99 -2.57 -4.49
CA TYR A 79 -7.42 -2.42 -4.24
C TYR A 79 -7.74 -1.35 -3.20
N ASN A 80 -6.98 -1.28 -2.11
CA ASN A 80 -7.25 -0.38 -0.98
C ASN A 80 -6.11 0.61 -0.67
N ASN A 81 -5.02 0.57 -1.46
CA ASN A 81 -3.82 1.40 -1.29
C ASN A 81 -3.16 1.30 0.11
N GLN A 82 -3.46 0.25 0.87
CA GLN A 82 -2.81 0.00 2.14
C GLN A 82 -1.43 -0.61 1.90
N LEU A 83 -0.49 -0.35 2.82
CA LEU A 83 0.84 -0.94 2.72
C LEU A 83 0.73 -2.48 2.70
N SER A 84 1.32 -3.06 1.66
CA SER A 84 1.36 -4.50 1.42
C SER A 84 2.77 -5.01 1.70
N ALA A 85 2.87 -6.04 2.53
CA ALA A 85 4.13 -6.74 2.79
C ALA A 85 4.17 -8.13 2.13
N LEU A 86 3.39 -8.33 1.05
CA LEU A 86 3.35 -9.62 0.33
C LEU A 86 4.70 -9.89 -0.35
N SER A 87 5.23 -8.90 -1.08
CA SER A 87 6.59 -8.95 -1.61
C SER A 87 7.63 -8.52 -0.58
N LYS A 88 8.64 -9.38 -0.34
CA LYS A 88 9.77 -9.11 0.58
C LYS A 88 10.97 -8.45 -0.10
N LEU A 89 10.99 -8.45 -1.43
CA LEU A 89 12.08 -7.94 -2.24
C LEU A 89 11.51 -7.06 -3.35
N VAL A 90 12.16 -5.92 -3.55
CA VAL A 90 11.90 -5.02 -4.67
C VAL A 90 13.13 -4.98 -5.56
N HIS A 91 12.88 -5.10 -6.87
CA HIS A 91 13.89 -4.96 -7.90
C HIS A 91 13.85 -3.52 -8.40
N VAL A 92 15.01 -2.86 -8.34
CA VAL A 92 15.21 -1.51 -8.85
C VAL A 92 16.22 -1.58 -9.97
N GLU A 93 15.85 -1.11 -11.15
CA GLU A 93 16.70 -1.04 -12.32
C GLU A 93 16.72 0.37 -12.88
N ILE A 94 17.92 0.88 -13.12
CA ILE A 94 18.12 2.08 -13.92
C ILE A 94 18.83 1.69 -15.22
N VAL A 95 18.28 2.12 -16.35
CA VAL A 95 18.82 1.82 -17.68
C VAL A 95 19.42 3.11 -18.25
N ASN A 96 20.72 3.09 -18.54
CA ASN A 96 21.38 4.17 -19.28
C ASN A 96 21.00 4.08 -20.77
N GLY A 97 21.02 5.20 -21.50
CA GLY A 97 20.77 5.27 -22.94
C GLY A 97 21.76 4.48 -23.79
N GLU A 98 22.89 4.06 -23.22
CA GLU A 98 23.86 3.15 -23.86
C GLU A 98 23.56 1.66 -23.62
N GLY A 99 22.46 1.33 -22.93
CA GLY A 99 22.04 -0.04 -22.65
C GLY A 99 22.67 -0.65 -21.38
N HIS A 100 23.53 0.07 -20.68
CA HIS A 100 24.02 -0.35 -19.36
C HIS A 100 22.90 -0.25 -18.33
N SER A 101 22.51 -1.37 -17.72
CA SER A 101 21.56 -1.37 -16.62
C SER A 101 22.21 -1.73 -15.29
N GLN A 102 21.87 -0.95 -14.26
CA GLN A 102 22.26 -1.25 -12.89
C GLN A 102 21.03 -1.74 -12.14
N LYS A 103 21.09 -3.00 -11.70
CA LYS A 103 20.04 -3.67 -10.93
C LYS A 103 20.41 -3.70 -9.45
N LEU A 104 19.45 -3.37 -8.60
CA LEU A 104 19.57 -3.41 -7.15
C LEU A 104 18.38 -4.18 -6.57
N LEU A 105 18.65 -5.02 -5.58
CA LEU A 105 17.64 -5.72 -4.80
C LEU A 105 17.55 -5.07 -3.43
N LEU A 106 16.35 -4.61 -3.07
CA LEU A 106 16.09 -3.99 -1.78
C LEU A 106 15.14 -4.86 -0.94
N PRO A 107 15.51 -5.17 0.31
CA PRO A 107 14.59 -5.82 1.23
C PRO A 107 13.47 -4.85 1.63
N VAL A 108 12.25 -5.37 1.68
CA VAL A 108 11.05 -4.63 2.07
C VAL A 108 10.72 -4.96 3.52
N ASN A 109 10.60 -3.91 4.34
CA ASN A 109 10.14 -4.01 5.72
C ASN A 109 8.77 -3.32 5.83
N SER A 110 7.75 -4.10 6.20
CA SER A 110 6.38 -3.61 6.39
C SER A 110 5.82 -2.82 5.20
N GLY A 111 6.07 -3.31 3.98
CA GLY A 111 5.63 -2.66 2.75
C GLY A 111 6.43 -1.41 2.36
N MET A 112 7.57 -1.16 3.01
CA MET A 112 8.45 -0.03 2.69
C MET A 112 9.88 -0.49 2.42
N ALA A 113 10.55 0.17 1.48
CA ALA A 113 11.98 0.02 1.25
C ALA A 113 12.63 1.39 1.04
N ASN A 114 13.88 1.53 1.46
CA ASN A 114 14.66 2.74 1.24
C ASN A 114 15.93 2.36 0.52
N GLY A 115 16.37 3.21 -0.40
CA GLY A 115 17.58 2.98 -1.17
C GLY A 115 18.24 4.28 -1.56
N HIS A 116 19.48 4.15 -2.00
CA HIS A 116 20.22 5.23 -2.61
C HIS A 116 21.00 4.71 -3.80
N LEU A 117 21.28 5.60 -4.75
CA LEU A 117 22.07 5.29 -5.93
C LEU A 117 23.02 6.46 -6.20
N VAL A 118 24.32 6.15 -6.25
CA VAL A 118 25.35 7.14 -6.62
C VAL A 118 25.46 7.20 -8.13
N LEU A 119 25.32 8.40 -8.70
CA LEU A 119 25.44 8.65 -10.15
C LEU A 119 26.92 8.81 -10.54
N SER A 120 27.66 7.71 -10.56
CA SER A 120 29.09 7.72 -10.90
C SER A 120 29.34 8.28 -12.32
N PRO A 121 30.27 9.24 -12.50
CA PRO A 121 30.55 9.87 -13.81
C PRO A 121 31.02 8.90 -14.90
N GLN A 122 31.53 7.73 -14.51
CA GLN A 122 31.99 6.69 -15.43
C GLN A 122 30.83 5.90 -16.06
N LYS A 123 29.68 5.83 -15.37
CA LYS A 123 28.53 5.00 -15.75
C LYS A 123 27.34 5.81 -16.25
N PHE A 124 27.21 7.04 -15.79
CA PHE A 124 26.08 7.91 -16.11
C PHE A 124 26.57 9.17 -16.82
N LYS A 125 25.88 9.53 -17.90
CA LYS A 125 26.09 10.77 -18.65
C LYS A 125 24.91 11.70 -18.41
N GLN A 126 24.99 12.92 -18.93
CA GLN A 126 23.86 13.83 -18.88
C GLN A 126 22.72 13.29 -19.76
N GLY A 127 21.53 13.12 -19.18
CA GLY A 127 20.37 12.59 -19.89
C GLY A 127 19.20 12.29 -18.94
N SER A 128 18.10 11.83 -19.53
CA SER A 128 16.95 11.30 -18.78
C SER A 128 17.03 9.78 -18.77
N TYR A 129 16.88 9.18 -17.59
CA TYR A 129 16.99 7.74 -17.40
C TYR A 129 15.69 7.18 -16.80
N PRO A 130 15.10 6.14 -17.41
CA PRO A 130 13.97 5.47 -16.81
C PRO A 130 14.40 4.75 -15.53
N PHE A 131 13.61 4.93 -14.48
CA PHE A 131 13.77 4.23 -13.21
C PHE A 131 12.69 3.16 -13.11
N ASN A 132 13.07 1.93 -13.38
CA ASN A 132 12.17 0.79 -13.39
C ASN A 132 12.17 0.14 -12.01
N ILE A 133 10.99 -0.02 -11.42
CA ILE A 133 10.83 -0.72 -10.15
C ILE A 133 9.71 -1.73 -10.29
N HIS A 134 9.98 -2.96 -9.92
CA HIS A 134 9.02 -4.04 -9.99
C HIS A 134 9.22 -5.03 -8.83
N THR A 135 8.15 -5.75 -8.52
CA THR A 135 8.20 -6.94 -7.65
C THR A 135 7.97 -8.17 -8.49
N ARG A 136 8.39 -9.33 -7.96
CA ARG A 136 8.15 -10.61 -8.62
C ARG A 136 6.65 -10.90 -8.80
N LEU A 137 5.80 -10.42 -7.91
CA LEU A 137 4.35 -10.55 -8.05
C LEU A 137 3.81 -9.76 -9.23
N MET A 138 4.33 -8.55 -9.47
CA MET A 138 3.95 -7.75 -10.65
C MET A 138 4.40 -8.42 -11.95
N GLU A 139 5.63 -8.94 -11.99
CA GLU A 139 6.15 -9.65 -13.17
C GLU A 139 5.28 -10.86 -13.56
N HIS A 140 4.90 -11.70 -12.58
CA HIS A 140 4.05 -12.86 -12.86
C HIS A 140 2.61 -12.47 -13.24
N ALA A 141 2.12 -11.32 -12.75
CA ALA A 141 0.76 -10.85 -13.06
C ALA A 141 0.63 -10.36 -14.51
N ASP A 142 1.70 -9.80 -15.08
CA ASP A 142 1.72 -9.27 -16.46
C ASP A 142 1.88 -10.37 -17.53
N GLN A 143 2.28 -11.58 -17.15
CA GLN A 143 2.56 -12.69 -18.08
C GLN A 143 1.31 -13.52 -18.48
N LYS A 144 0.11 -13.09 -18.10
CA LYS A 144 -1.13 -13.86 -18.29
C LYS A 144 -2.13 -13.10 -19.15
#